data_AF-A0A246JED2-F1
#
_entry.id   AF-A0A246JED2-F1
#
_cell.length_a   1.000
_cell.length_b   1.000
_cell.length_c   1.000
_cell.angle_alpha   90.00
_cell.angle_beta   90.00
_cell.angle_gamma   90.00
#
_symmetry.space_group_name_H-M   'P 1'
#
loop_
_entity.id
_entity.type
_entity.pdbx_description
1 polymer ?
#
loop_
_entity_poly.entity_id
_entity_poly.type
_entity_poly.pdbx_seq_one_letter_code
_entity_poly.pdbx_strand_id
1 'polypeptide(L)'
;MKFPLKSWLRENRNFLLLIVGFLFFRTAIADWNPVPSGSMRPTILEGDVVFVERIAYDWKLPLTDVSVRRVGEPRRGDVVTFGSPRDGTRLIKRVVGVPGDTVELRADRLTINGQPATYAPVEEVAEPVAPGIEVRGVREVEQWGGQRRVVQFLPDVRARRDFGPVVIPPDEFFMMGDNRDNSEDSRFIGLVPRRLIIGQAHRVLVSADITSHWAPRWDRFAAPLR
;
A
#
# COMPACT_ATOMS: atom_id res chain seq x y z
N MET A 1 1.36 -36.93 34.61
CA MET A 1 2.48 -35.95 34.72
C MET A 1 1.86 -34.55 34.75
N LYS A 2 1.84 -33.86 35.89
CA LYS A 2 1.27 -32.49 35.97
C LYS A 2 2.37 -31.51 35.56
N PHE A 3 2.23 -30.88 34.40
CA PHE A 3 3.13 -29.82 33.97
C PHE A 3 3.06 -28.66 34.99
N PRO A 4 4.15 -28.28 35.67
CA PRO A 4 4.10 -27.26 36.71
C PRO A 4 4.05 -25.87 36.08
N LEU A 5 2.90 -25.52 35.51
CA LEU A 5 2.69 -24.30 34.72
C LEU A 5 3.11 -23.02 35.48
N LYS A 6 2.86 -22.96 36.79
CA LYS A 6 3.22 -21.80 37.62
C LYS A 6 4.73 -21.60 37.77
N SER A 7 5.53 -22.67 37.92
CA SER A 7 6.99 -22.53 38.03
C SER A 7 7.60 -22.18 36.68
N TRP A 8 7.13 -22.82 35.60
CA TRP A 8 7.55 -22.53 34.24
C TRP A 8 7.29 -21.07 33.82
N LEU A 9 6.09 -20.53 34.12
CA LEU A 9 5.77 -19.12 33.83
C LEU A 9 6.66 -18.14 34.60
N ARG A 10 7.01 -18.47 35.86
CA ARG A 10 7.88 -17.63 36.69
C ARG A 10 9.31 -17.64 36.18
N GLU A 11 9.81 -18.81 35.78
CA GLU A 11 11.15 -19.00 35.20
C GLU A 11 11.29 -18.25 33.86
N ASN A 12 10.22 -18.22 33.05
CA ASN A 12 10.21 -17.58 31.74
C ASN A 12 9.61 -16.17 31.73
N ARG A 13 9.36 -15.55 32.90
CA ARG A 13 8.64 -14.27 33.02
C ARG A 13 9.19 -13.18 32.10
N ASN A 14 10.51 -13.01 32.07
CA ASN A 14 11.14 -11.95 31.28
C ASN A 14 10.96 -12.18 29.77
N PHE A 15 11.05 -13.42 29.32
CA PHE A 15 10.82 -13.80 27.93
C PHE A 15 9.35 -13.61 27.53
N LEU A 16 8.41 -13.97 28.40
CA LEU A 16 6.98 -13.75 28.18
C LEU A 16 6.65 -12.25 28.13
N LEU A 17 7.22 -11.44 29.03
CA LEU A 17 7.08 -9.99 29.00
C LEU A 17 7.65 -9.39 27.71
N LEU A 18 8.79 -9.92 27.22
CA LEU A 18 9.36 -9.52 25.94
C LEU A 18 8.40 -9.85 24.78
N ILE A 19 7.85 -11.07 24.72
CA ILE A 19 6.89 -11.47 23.67
C ILE A 19 5.63 -10.60 23.72
N VAL A 20 5.06 -10.41 24.91
CA VAL A 20 3.84 -9.60 25.08
C VAL A 20 4.10 -8.14 24.71
N GLY A 21 5.23 -7.58 25.16
CA GLY A 21 5.65 -6.23 24.81
C GLY A 21 5.90 -6.08 23.31
N PHE A 22 6.54 -7.08 22.68
CA PHE A 22 6.76 -7.10 21.24
C PHE A 22 5.44 -7.20 20.45
N LEU A 23 4.51 -8.07 20.87
CA LEU A 23 3.20 -8.20 20.22
C LEU A 23 2.37 -6.92 20.37
N PHE A 24 2.42 -6.29 21.56
CA PHE A 24 1.80 -5.00 21.81
C PHE A 24 2.39 -3.92 20.89
N PHE A 25 3.72 -3.81 20.85
CA PHE A 25 4.41 -2.87 19.98
C PHE A 25 4.05 -3.09 18.51
N ARG A 26 4.10 -4.35 18.05
CA ARG A 26 3.79 -4.73 16.67
C ARG A 26 2.36 -4.34 16.28
N THR A 27 1.41 -4.55 17.18
CA THR A 27 -0.01 -4.35 16.85
C THR A 27 -0.48 -2.92 17.08
N ALA A 28 0.21 -2.15 17.93
CA ALA A 28 -0.13 -0.76 18.19
C ALA A 28 0.67 0.22 17.32
N ILE A 29 1.97 -0.01 17.11
CA ILE A 29 2.90 1.00 16.59
C ILE A 29 3.36 0.69 15.16
N ALA A 30 3.85 -0.51 14.90
CA ALA A 30 4.48 -0.84 13.62
C ALA A 30 4.20 -2.27 13.16
N ASP A 31 3.74 -2.42 11.92
CA ASP A 31 3.56 -3.72 11.26
C ASP A 31 4.65 -3.93 10.18
N TRP A 32 4.86 -5.20 9.84
CA TRP A 32 5.61 -5.55 8.63
C TRP A 32 4.70 -6.40 7.74
N ASN A 33 4.50 -5.96 6.51
CA ASN A 33 3.54 -6.58 5.60
C ASN A 33 4.29 -7.12 4.37
N PRO A 34 4.31 -8.45 4.17
CA PRO A 34 4.79 -9.02 2.91
C PRO A 34 3.82 -8.66 1.79
N VAL A 35 4.36 -8.30 0.63
CA VAL A 35 3.58 -7.87 -0.54
C VAL A 35 3.61 -8.98 -1.59
N PRO A 36 2.47 -9.66 -1.84
CA PRO A 36 2.42 -10.78 -2.77
C PRO A 36 2.07 -10.38 -4.21
N SER A 37 1.70 -9.12 -4.47
CA SER A 37 1.13 -8.67 -5.75
C SER A 37 1.85 -7.47 -6.37
N GLY A 38 1.92 -7.39 -7.71
CA GLY A 38 2.58 -6.33 -8.47
C GLY A 38 1.77 -5.06 -8.75
N SER A 39 0.65 -4.86 -8.04
CA SER A 39 -0.23 -3.69 -8.25
C SER A 39 0.41 -2.34 -7.93
N MET A 40 1.53 -2.36 -7.21
CA MET A 40 2.31 -1.19 -6.83
C MET A 40 3.66 -1.11 -7.56
N ARG A 41 3.87 -1.91 -8.63
CA ARG A 41 5.06 -1.79 -9.49
C ARG A 41 5.09 -0.41 -10.16
N PRO A 42 6.27 0.21 -10.33
CA PRO A 42 7.59 -0.28 -9.94
C PRO A 42 8.00 0.06 -8.49
N THR A 43 7.20 0.85 -7.76
CA THR A 43 7.53 1.33 -6.41
C THR A 43 7.69 0.16 -5.42
N ILE A 44 6.75 -0.77 -5.40
CA ILE A 44 6.77 -1.97 -4.58
C ILE A 44 6.67 -3.19 -5.48
N LEU A 45 7.55 -4.16 -5.24
CA LEU A 45 7.62 -5.40 -5.98
C LEU A 45 7.11 -6.57 -5.14
N GLU A 46 6.61 -7.61 -5.80
CA GLU A 46 6.26 -8.88 -5.16
C GLU A 46 7.46 -9.43 -4.41
N GLY A 47 7.25 -9.84 -3.16
CA GLY A 47 8.30 -10.29 -2.25
C GLY A 47 8.98 -9.17 -1.46
N ASP A 48 8.62 -7.90 -1.66
CA ASP A 48 8.95 -6.84 -0.70
C ASP A 48 8.19 -7.07 0.61
N VAL A 49 8.86 -6.79 1.73
CA VAL A 49 8.23 -6.63 3.04
C VAL A 49 8.31 -5.16 3.40
N VAL A 50 7.16 -4.49 3.52
CA VAL A 50 7.12 -3.06 3.81
C VAL A 50 6.94 -2.77 5.30
N PHE A 51 7.61 -1.73 5.77
CA PHE A 51 7.39 -1.17 7.10
C PHE A 51 6.13 -0.30 7.09
N VAL A 52 5.19 -0.62 7.97
CA VAL A 52 3.92 0.09 8.12
C VAL A 52 3.86 0.76 9.49
N GLU A 53 3.84 2.09 9.49
CA GLU A 53 3.58 2.90 10.67
C GLU A 53 2.07 2.92 10.96
N ARG A 54 1.62 2.17 11.96
CA ARG A 54 0.19 2.05 12.34
C ARG A 54 -0.31 3.32 13.05
N ILE A 55 0.57 4.01 13.76
CA ILE A 55 0.27 5.25 14.50
C ILE A 55 0.28 6.51 13.61
N ALA A 56 0.53 6.40 12.31
CA ALA A 56 0.66 7.55 11.41
C ALA A 56 -0.62 8.43 11.41
N TYR A 57 -1.79 7.80 11.53
CA TYR A 57 -3.08 8.48 11.41
C TYR A 57 -3.98 8.30 12.63
N ASP A 58 -3.93 7.13 13.27
CA ASP A 58 -4.80 6.77 14.38
C ASP A 58 -4.01 6.09 15.50
N TRP A 59 -4.29 6.50 16.74
CA TRP A 59 -3.89 5.74 17.90
C TRP A 59 -4.91 4.62 18.10
N LYS A 60 -4.50 3.39 17.77
CA LYS A 60 -5.35 2.21 17.79
C LYS A 60 -5.19 1.41 19.07
N LEU A 61 -6.28 0.79 19.50
CA LEU A 61 -6.22 -0.18 20.58
C LEU A 61 -5.38 -1.40 20.10
N PRO A 62 -4.34 -1.81 20.85
CA PRO A 62 -3.51 -2.95 20.51
C PRO A 62 -4.33 -4.19 20.18
N LEU A 63 -3.83 -5.03 19.28
CA LEU A 63 -4.49 -6.25 18.77
C LEU A 63 -5.78 -6.01 17.97
N THR A 64 -6.21 -4.76 17.78
CA THR A 64 -7.43 -4.43 17.03
C THR A 64 -7.17 -3.31 16.02
N ASP A 65 -8.15 -3.07 15.14
CA ASP A 65 -8.15 -1.92 14.23
C ASP A 65 -9.05 -0.77 14.73
N VAL A 66 -9.47 -0.79 16.00
CA VAL A 66 -10.33 0.25 16.60
C VAL A 66 -9.49 1.48 16.91
N SER A 67 -9.81 2.61 16.26
CA SER A 67 -9.20 3.92 16.53
C SER A 67 -9.77 4.50 17.82
N VAL A 68 -8.88 4.87 18.75
CA VAL A 68 -9.20 5.55 20.02
C VAL A 68 -9.06 7.06 19.85
N ARG A 69 -8.09 7.49 19.03
CA ARG A 69 -7.82 8.91 18.79
C ARG A 69 -7.20 9.13 17.41
N ARG A 70 -7.72 10.11 16.67
CA ARG A 70 -7.10 10.60 15.44
C ARG A 70 -5.86 11.43 15.78
N VAL A 71 -4.72 11.10 15.18
CA VAL A 71 -3.44 11.80 15.36
C VAL A 71 -2.95 12.47 14.08
N GLY A 72 -3.45 12.04 12.93
CA GLY A 72 -3.11 12.61 11.62
C GLY A 72 -4.09 12.18 10.52
N GLU A 73 -3.97 12.83 9.37
CA GLU A 73 -4.78 12.54 8.18
C GLU A 73 -3.89 11.99 7.04
N PRO A 74 -4.34 10.96 6.30
CA PRO A 74 -3.70 10.53 5.07
C PRO A 74 -3.61 11.67 4.08
N ARG A 75 -2.42 11.85 3.52
CA ARG A 75 -2.12 12.90 2.55
C ARG A 75 -2.03 12.29 1.16
N ARG A 76 -2.32 13.10 0.14
CA ARG A 76 -2.07 12.69 -1.25
C ARG A 76 -0.63 12.24 -1.41
N GLY A 77 -0.44 11.14 -2.13
CA GLY A 77 0.85 10.52 -2.36
C GLY A 77 1.28 9.54 -1.27
N ASP A 78 0.65 9.52 -0.09
CA ASP A 78 0.95 8.50 0.92
C ASP A 78 0.65 7.11 0.38
N VAL A 79 1.53 6.15 0.64
CA VAL A 79 1.26 4.74 0.41
C VAL A 79 0.69 4.17 1.70
N VAL A 80 -0.51 3.59 1.64
CA VAL A 80 -1.22 3.13 2.83
C VAL A 80 -1.67 1.70 2.68
N THR A 81 -1.70 1.00 3.81
CA THR A 81 -2.33 -0.32 3.91
C THR A 81 -3.74 -0.16 4.46
N PHE A 82 -4.69 -0.93 3.94
CA PHE A 82 -6.10 -0.84 4.36
C PHE A 82 -6.84 -2.15 4.07
N GLY A 83 -7.96 -2.37 4.73
CA GLY A 83 -8.91 -3.42 4.37
C GLY A 83 -9.80 -2.96 3.20
N SER A 84 -9.88 -3.75 2.14
CA SER A 84 -10.79 -3.50 1.03
C SER A 84 -12.23 -3.37 1.53
N PRO A 85 -12.99 -2.32 1.13
CA PRO A 85 -14.38 -2.16 1.54
C PRO A 85 -15.31 -3.22 0.92
N ARG A 86 -14.85 -3.94 -0.11
CA ARG A 86 -15.62 -4.96 -0.84
C ARG A 86 -15.68 -6.29 -0.09
N ASP A 87 -14.56 -6.71 0.47
CA ASP A 87 -14.36 -8.08 0.97
C ASP A 87 -13.43 -8.19 2.19
N GLY A 88 -12.86 -7.06 2.65
CA GLY A 88 -11.92 -7.02 3.78
C GLY A 88 -10.49 -7.44 3.43
N THR A 89 -10.19 -7.78 2.17
CA THR A 89 -8.84 -8.15 1.74
C THR A 89 -7.84 -7.02 2.04
N ARG A 90 -6.69 -7.35 2.63
CA ARG A 90 -5.67 -6.35 2.97
C ARG A 90 -4.96 -5.89 1.70
N LEU A 91 -5.08 -4.62 1.37
CA LEU A 91 -4.48 -3.99 0.21
C LEU A 91 -3.44 -2.95 0.61
N ILE A 92 -2.51 -2.69 -0.29
CA ILE A 92 -1.59 -1.55 -0.26
C ILE A 92 -1.78 -0.75 -1.54
N LYS A 93 -2.05 0.55 -1.42
CA LYS A 93 -2.25 1.48 -2.54
C LYS A 93 -1.78 2.87 -2.16
N ARG A 94 -1.69 3.75 -3.15
CA ARG A 94 -1.38 5.16 -2.97
C ARG A 94 -2.65 5.99 -2.84
N VAL A 95 -2.66 6.92 -1.89
CA VAL A 95 -3.72 7.93 -1.75
C VAL A 95 -3.60 8.92 -2.90
N VAL A 96 -4.61 8.94 -3.77
CA VAL A 96 -4.68 9.88 -4.90
C VAL A 96 -5.62 11.04 -4.60
N GLY A 97 -6.79 10.75 -4.03
CA GLY A 97 -7.79 11.75 -3.63
C GLY A 97 -8.04 11.71 -2.13
N VAL A 98 -8.15 12.90 -1.53
CA VAL A 98 -8.53 13.11 -0.12
C VAL A 98 -9.90 13.80 -0.05
N PRO A 99 -10.56 13.87 1.13
CA PRO A 99 -11.85 14.53 1.26
C PRO A 99 -11.90 15.92 0.62
N GLY A 100 -12.95 16.19 -0.15
CA GLY A 100 -13.17 17.43 -0.89
C GLY A 100 -12.59 17.44 -2.30
N ASP A 101 -11.75 16.46 -2.66
CA ASP A 101 -11.22 16.38 -4.03
C ASP A 101 -12.27 15.97 -5.04
N THR A 102 -12.08 16.42 -6.28
CA THR A 102 -12.69 15.83 -7.46
C THR A 102 -11.62 15.11 -8.26
N VAL A 103 -11.75 13.79 -8.42
CA VAL A 103 -10.79 12.96 -9.14
C VAL A 103 -11.43 12.39 -10.40
N GLU A 104 -10.71 12.47 -11.50
CA GLU A 104 -11.12 11.97 -12.81
C GLU A 104 -9.92 11.31 -13.50
N LEU A 105 -10.20 10.27 -14.30
CA LEU A 105 -9.21 9.70 -15.21
C LEU A 105 -9.83 9.67 -16.61
N ARG A 106 -9.07 10.17 -17.59
CA ARG A 106 -9.43 10.17 -19.00
C ARG A 106 -8.24 9.68 -19.81
N ALA A 107 -8.40 8.60 -20.55
CA ALA A 107 -7.34 8.00 -21.36
C ALA A 107 -5.99 7.94 -20.62
N ASP A 108 -5.98 7.32 -19.42
CA ASP A 108 -4.82 7.16 -18.53
C ASP A 108 -4.25 8.43 -17.88
N ARG A 109 -4.85 9.60 -18.15
CA ARG A 109 -4.40 10.87 -17.58
C ARG A 109 -5.27 11.27 -16.41
N LEU A 110 -4.64 11.38 -15.24
CA LEU A 110 -5.29 11.73 -13.98
C LEU A 110 -5.52 13.24 -13.91
N THR A 111 -6.73 13.64 -13.52
CA THR A 111 -7.08 15.04 -13.23
C THR A 111 -7.61 15.11 -11.81
N ILE A 112 -7.03 15.99 -11.00
CA ILE A 112 -7.49 16.24 -9.62
C ILE A 112 -7.84 17.72 -9.51
N ASN A 113 -9.07 18.02 -9.07
CA ASN A 113 -9.61 19.38 -8.92
C ASN A 113 -9.49 20.21 -10.21
N GLY A 114 -9.75 19.58 -11.36
CA GLY A 114 -9.63 20.21 -12.68
C GLY A 114 -8.21 20.43 -13.17
N GLN A 115 -7.18 20.07 -12.39
CA GLN A 115 -5.78 20.18 -12.78
C GLN A 115 -5.25 18.82 -13.25
N PRO A 116 -4.86 18.69 -14.54
CA PRO A 116 -4.32 17.44 -15.06
C PRO A 116 -2.90 17.19 -14.53
N ALA A 117 -2.59 15.93 -14.24
CA ALA A 117 -1.24 15.46 -13.99
C ALA A 117 -0.43 15.44 -15.31
N THR A 118 0.86 15.70 -15.21
CA THR A 118 1.79 15.59 -16.34
C THR A 118 2.57 14.30 -16.27
N TYR A 119 2.98 13.80 -17.43
CA TYR A 119 3.67 12.53 -17.55
C TYR A 119 4.88 12.68 -18.45
N ALA A 120 6.00 12.09 -18.05
CA ALA A 120 7.22 12.04 -18.85
C ALA A 120 7.69 10.59 -18.95
N PRO A 121 8.02 10.10 -20.16
CA PRO A 121 8.46 8.72 -20.34
C PRO A 121 9.77 8.47 -19.59
N VAL A 122 9.91 7.27 -19.01
CA VAL A 122 11.15 6.80 -18.36
C VAL A 122 11.75 5.66 -19.18
N GLU A 123 11.00 4.57 -19.31
CA GLU A 123 11.46 3.35 -19.95
C GLU A 123 10.28 2.49 -20.41
N GLU A 124 10.55 1.62 -21.38
CA GLU A 124 9.66 0.52 -21.74
C GLU A 124 10.23 -0.78 -21.15
N VAL A 125 9.36 -1.60 -20.59
CA VAL A 125 9.73 -2.84 -19.89
C VAL A 125 8.88 -4.00 -20.40
N ALA A 126 9.41 -5.21 -20.37
CA ALA A 126 8.61 -6.42 -20.47
C ALA A 126 8.02 -6.72 -19.09
N GLU A 127 6.70 -6.69 -18.97
CA GLU A 127 5.99 -6.94 -17.72
C GLU A 127 5.42 -8.37 -17.70
N PRO A 128 5.84 -9.23 -16.76
CA PRO A 128 5.22 -10.54 -16.60
C PRO A 128 3.85 -10.38 -15.95
N VAL A 129 2.78 -10.78 -16.67
CA VAL A 129 1.39 -10.71 -16.20
C VAL A 129 0.84 -12.09 -15.80
N ALA A 130 1.44 -13.16 -16.32
CA ALA A 130 1.15 -14.54 -15.96
C ALA A 130 2.38 -15.43 -16.28
N PRO A 131 2.46 -16.67 -15.77
CA PRO A 131 3.57 -17.57 -16.07
C PRO A 131 3.77 -17.76 -17.58
N GLY A 132 4.92 -17.34 -18.10
CA GLY A 132 5.26 -17.42 -19.52
C GLY A 132 4.58 -16.37 -20.41
N ILE A 133 3.87 -15.39 -19.85
CA ILE A 133 3.20 -14.31 -20.58
C ILE A 133 3.76 -12.97 -20.12
N GLU A 134 4.46 -12.31 -21.03
CA GLU A 134 4.96 -10.95 -20.87
C GLU A 134 4.24 -10.01 -21.83
N VAL A 135 3.96 -8.80 -21.36
CA VAL A 135 3.35 -7.73 -22.17
C VAL A 135 4.24 -6.50 -22.14
N ARG A 136 4.02 -5.58 -23.09
CA ARG A 136 4.70 -4.29 -23.05
C ARG A 136 4.18 -3.47 -21.86
N GLY A 137 5.10 -3.04 -21.01
CA GLY A 137 4.87 -2.05 -19.97
C GLY A 137 5.59 -0.74 -20.30
N VAL A 138 4.96 0.37 -19.93
CA VAL A 138 5.54 1.72 -20.09
C VAL A 138 5.57 2.37 -18.72
N ARG A 139 6.76 2.80 -18.29
CA ARG A 139 6.95 3.53 -17.04
C ARG A 139 7.08 5.01 -17.34
N GLU A 140 6.30 5.82 -16.63
CA GLU A 140 6.29 7.27 -16.78
C GLU A 140 6.40 7.93 -15.40
N VAL A 141 7.07 9.08 -15.35
CA VAL A 141 7.03 9.96 -14.16
C VAL A 141 5.74 10.74 -14.20
N GLU A 142 4.80 10.39 -13.33
CA GLU A 142 3.61 11.20 -13.05
C GLU A 142 3.99 12.37 -12.13
N GLN A 143 3.57 13.58 -12.49
CA GLN A 143 3.75 14.77 -11.67
C GLN A 143 2.43 15.50 -11.47
N TRP A 144 2.12 15.81 -10.21
CA TRP A 144 0.95 16.60 -9.85
C TRP A 144 1.15 17.26 -8.48
N GLY A 145 0.80 18.55 -8.36
CA GLY A 145 0.87 19.28 -7.09
C GLY A 145 2.27 19.29 -6.44
N GLY A 146 3.34 19.31 -7.25
CA GLY A 146 4.73 19.24 -6.79
C GLY A 146 5.23 17.84 -6.39
N GLN A 147 4.35 16.83 -6.40
CA GLN A 147 4.73 15.44 -6.18
C GLN A 147 5.16 14.80 -7.49
N ARG A 148 6.15 13.91 -7.44
CA ARG A 148 6.67 13.14 -8.57
C ARG A 148 6.77 11.68 -8.16
N ARG A 149 6.31 10.77 -9.02
CA ARG A 149 6.35 9.33 -8.78
C ARG A 149 6.40 8.58 -10.10
N VAL A 150 6.99 7.39 -10.10
CA VAL A 150 6.98 6.51 -11.28
C VAL A 150 5.75 5.64 -11.23
N VAL A 151 4.97 5.65 -12.30
CA VAL A 151 3.80 4.80 -12.49
C VAL A 151 3.99 3.96 -13.75
N GLN A 152 3.27 2.85 -13.84
CA GLN A 152 3.36 1.90 -14.93
C GLN A 152 2.00 1.72 -15.61
N PHE A 153 2.02 1.68 -16.93
CA PHE A 153 0.88 1.37 -17.80
C PHE A 153 1.19 0.12 -18.63
N LEU A 154 0.17 -0.65 -18.98
CA LEU A 154 0.28 -1.87 -19.79
C LEU A 154 -0.65 -1.70 -21.02
N PRO A 155 -0.19 -1.02 -22.09
CA PRO A 155 -1.03 -0.63 -23.23
C PRO A 155 -1.85 -1.78 -23.82
N ASP A 156 -1.28 -2.98 -23.85
CA ASP A 156 -1.85 -4.20 -24.46
C ASP A 156 -2.82 -4.95 -23.53
N VAL A 157 -2.97 -4.52 -22.27
CA VAL A 157 -3.89 -5.12 -21.29
C VAL A 157 -5.19 -4.34 -21.25
N ARG A 158 -6.31 -5.06 -21.19
CA ARG A 158 -7.62 -4.45 -20.98
C ARG A 158 -7.72 -3.92 -19.55
N ALA A 159 -7.67 -2.61 -19.38
CA ALA A 159 -7.75 -1.94 -18.09
C ALA A 159 -8.84 -0.85 -18.04
N ARG A 160 -9.18 -0.40 -16.83
CA ARG A 160 -10.10 0.73 -16.62
C ARG A 160 -9.31 2.04 -16.65
N ARG A 161 -9.29 2.66 -17.82
CA ARG A 161 -8.54 3.89 -18.16
C ARG A 161 -9.36 5.17 -18.07
N ASP A 162 -10.66 5.01 -17.80
CA ASP A 162 -11.61 6.11 -17.67
C ASP A 162 -12.52 5.91 -16.45
N PHE A 163 -12.66 6.97 -15.65
CA PHE A 163 -13.67 7.04 -14.59
C PHE A 163 -13.96 8.48 -14.20
N GLY A 164 -15.01 8.66 -13.42
CA GLY A 164 -15.34 9.94 -12.81
C GLY A 164 -15.95 10.94 -13.78
N PRO A 165 -16.04 12.22 -13.38
CA PRO A 165 -15.49 12.78 -12.14
C PRO A 165 -16.13 12.18 -10.86
N VAL A 166 -15.33 12.02 -9.80
CA VAL A 166 -15.78 11.55 -8.48
C VAL A 166 -15.39 12.59 -7.44
N VAL A 167 -16.37 13.14 -6.73
CA VAL A 167 -16.15 14.01 -5.57
C VAL A 167 -15.96 13.13 -4.33
N ILE A 168 -14.87 13.33 -3.60
CA ILE A 168 -14.52 12.53 -2.42
C ILE A 168 -15.23 13.11 -1.20
N PRO A 169 -16.15 12.38 -0.55
CA PRO A 169 -16.86 12.87 0.62
C PRO A 169 -15.95 12.91 1.85
N PRO A 170 -16.40 13.56 2.95
CA PRO A 170 -15.71 13.52 4.24
C PRO A 170 -15.41 12.07 4.69
N ASP A 171 -14.26 11.88 5.34
CA ASP A 171 -13.80 10.59 5.89
C ASP A 171 -13.64 9.45 4.86
N GLU A 172 -13.54 9.75 3.56
CA GLU A 172 -13.24 8.78 2.50
C GLU A 172 -12.03 9.20 1.66
N PHE A 173 -11.43 8.23 0.98
CA PHE A 173 -10.22 8.41 0.20
C PHE A 173 -10.30 7.66 -1.12
N PHE A 174 -9.69 8.22 -2.16
CA PHE A 174 -9.52 7.56 -3.46
C PHE A 174 -8.12 6.99 -3.56
N MET A 175 -8.00 5.68 -3.74
CA MET A 175 -6.73 4.97 -3.78
C MET A 175 -6.44 4.44 -5.18
N MET A 176 -5.18 4.51 -5.61
CA MET A 176 -4.74 3.87 -6.87
C MET A 176 -3.44 3.10 -6.69
N GLY A 177 -3.27 2.07 -7.50
CA GLY A 177 -1.98 1.39 -7.65
C GLY A 177 -1.05 2.19 -8.56
N ASP A 178 0.25 2.04 -8.33
CA ASP A 178 1.26 2.63 -9.22
C ASP A 178 1.35 1.85 -10.54
N ASN A 179 0.97 0.56 -10.55
CA ASN A 179 0.74 -0.21 -11.76
C ASN A 179 -0.72 0.00 -12.22
N ARG A 180 -0.93 1.05 -13.01
CA ARG A 180 -2.24 1.60 -13.36
C ARG A 180 -3.13 0.62 -14.09
N ASP A 181 -2.56 -0.23 -14.94
CA ASP A 181 -3.34 -1.18 -15.71
C ASP A 181 -3.49 -2.55 -15.05
N ASN A 182 -2.74 -2.81 -13.96
CA ASN A 182 -2.79 -4.07 -13.22
C ASN A 182 -3.01 -3.86 -11.71
N SER A 183 -4.06 -3.13 -11.36
CA SER A 183 -4.38 -2.78 -9.97
C SER A 183 -5.88 -2.79 -9.72
N GLU A 184 -6.33 -3.66 -8.81
CA GLU A 184 -7.66 -3.57 -8.20
C GLU A 184 -7.61 -2.52 -7.08
N ASP A 185 -8.08 -1.32 -7.40
CA ASP A 185 -8.07 -0.14 -6.53
C ASP A 185 -9.41 0.62 -6.56
N SER A 186 -9.48 1.88 -6.15
CA SER A 186 -10.76 2.60 -6.03
C SER A 186 -11.56 2.69 -7.33
N ARG A 187 -10.93 2.44 -8.50
CA ARG A 187 -11.64 2.27 -9.77
C ARG A 187 -12.52 1.03 -9.82
N PHE A 188 -12.33 0.06 -8.93
CA PHE A 188 -13.06 -1.22 -8.88
C PHE A 188 -13.75 -1.42 -7.54
N ILE A 189 -13.05 -1.15 -6.43
CA ILE A 189 -13.57 -1.35 -5.07
C ILE A 189 -14.28 -0.12 -4.49
N GLY A 190 -14.26 1.01 -5.20
CA GLY A 190 -14.86 2.26 -4.75
C GLY A 190 -14.00 3.02 -3.75
N LEU A 191 -14.61 4.01 -3.09
CA LEU A 191 -13.93 4.85 -2.11
C LEU A 191 -13.62 4.06 -0.84
N VAL A 192 -12.51 4.42 -0.19
CA VAL A 192 -12.03 3.74 1.00
C VAL A 192 -12.33 4.60 2.23
N PRO A 193 -13.24 4.17 3.11
CA PRO A 193 -13.48 4.87 4.37
C PRO A 193 -12.23 4.90 5.24
N ARG A 194 -11.98 6.04 5.89
CA ARG A 194 -10.84 6.28 6.78
C ARG A 194 -10.63 5.15 7.78
N ARG A 195 -11.72 4.66 8.39
CA ARG A 195 -11.69 3.60 9.42
C ARG A 195 -11.06 2.28 8.94
N LEU A 196 -10.99 2.05 7.63
CA LEU A 196 -10.38 0.85 7.06
C LEU A 196 -8.87 0.99 6.85
N ILE A 197 -8.33 2.22 6.96
CA ILE A 197 -6.89 2.49 6.83
C ILE A 197 -6.16 1.92 8.04
N ILE A 198 -5.20 1.06 7.77
CA ILE A 198 -4.41 0.35 8.77
C ILE A 198 -3.23 1.22 9.24
N GLY A 199 -2.48 1.80 8.30
CA GLY A 199 -1.30 2.61 8.57
C GLY A 199 -0.57 3.00 7.29
N GLN A 200 0.44 3.86 7.43
CA GLN A 200 1.25 4.35 6.32
C GLN A 200 2.46 3.46 6.08
N ALA A 201 2.71 3.08 4.83
CA ALA A 201 3.92 2.37 4.43
C ALA A 201 4.99 3.38 3.97
N HIS A 202 6.21 3.26 4.52
CA HIS A 202 7.27 4.24 4.25
C HIS A 202 8.48 3.68 3.51
N ARG A 203 8.84 2.43 3.81
CA ARG A 203 10.08 1.81 3.35
C ARG A 203 9.91 0.31 3.11
N VAL A 204 10.72 -0.21 2.20
CA VAL A 204 10.96 -1.65 2.09
C VAL A 204 11.96 -2.05 3.19
N LEU A 205 11.62 -3.05 4.00
CA LEU A 205 12.50 -3.59 5.04
C LEU A 205 13.44 -4.64 4.47
N VAL A 206 12.88 -5.61 3.76
CA VAL A 206 13.61 -6.70 3.12
C VAL A 206 12.88 -7.07 1.83
N SER A 207 13.59 -7.70 0.90
CA SER A 207 13.02 -8.06 -0.38
C SER A 207 13.67 -9.32 -0.94
N ALA A 208 12.84 -10.21 -1.48
CA ALA A 208 13.28 -11.40 -2.22
C ALA A 208 12.49 -11.51 -3.52
N ASP A 209 13.12 -12.01 -4.59
CA ASP A 209 12.44 -12.34 -5.83
C ASP A 209 11.71 -13.68 -5.71
N ILE A 210 10.50 -13.62 -5.15
CA ILE A 210 9.64 -14.79 -4.94
C ILE A 210 9.05 -15.35 -6.26
N THR A 211 9.20 -14.62 -7.37
CA THR A 211 8.67 -15.04 -8.68
C THR A 211 9.67 -15.89 -9.47
N SER A 212 10.91 -15.93 -9.02
CA SER A 212 12.02 -16.63 -9.66
C SER A 212 12.73 -17.54 -8.64
N HIS A 213 14.01 -17.31 -8.36
CA HIS A 213 14.87 -18.19 -7.55
C HIS A 213 14.95 -17.79 -6.07
N TRP A 214 14.01 -16.97 -5.56
CA TRP A 214 14.02 -16.46 -4.18
C TRP A 214 15.29 -15.69 -3.80
N ALA A 215 15.98 -15.13 -4.80
CA ALA A 215 17.20 -14.37 -4.59
C ALA A 215 16.91 -13.08 -3.78
N PRO A 216 17.70 -12.76 -2.74
CA PRO A 216 17.54 -11.52 -1.99
C PRO A 216 17.87 -10.31 -2.87
N ARG A 217 17.03 -9.26 -2.82
CA ARG A 217 17.21 -8.00 -3.53
C ARG A 217 17.75 -6.93 -2.57
N TRP A 218 19.08 -6.91 -2.41
CA TRP A 218 19.77 -6.06 -1.43
C TRP A 218 19.68 -4.57 -1.76
N ASP A 219 19.57 -4.21 -3.04
CA ASP A 219 19.37 -2.85 -3.55
C ASP A 219 18.06 -2.21 -3.04
N ARG A 220 17.09 -3.03 -2.63
CA ARG A 220 15.79 -2.58 -2.14
C ARG A 220 15.75 -2.39 -0.63
N PHE A 221 16.80 -2.76 0.10
CA PHE A 221 16.84 -2.58 1.55
C PHE A 221 16.69 -1.09 1.93
N ALA A 222 15.73 -0.78 2.81
CA ALA A 222 15.38 0.56 3.24
C ALA A 222 14.92 1.54 2.13
N ALA A 223 14.63 1.04 0.93
CA ALA A 223 14.19 1.85 -0.20
C ALA A 223 12.90 2.63 0.14
N PRO A 224 12.83 3.94 -0.17
CA PRO A 224 11.65 4.75 0.13
C PRO A 224 10.49 4.44 -0.83
N LEU A 225 9.26 4.60 -0.35
CA LEU A 225 8.03 4.37 -1.16
C LEU A 225 7.43 5.66 -1.74
N ARG A 226 8.23 6.73 -1.80
CA ARG A 226 7.79 8.06 -2.27
C ARG A 226 7.93 8.20 -3.77
#